data_AF-A0A2T0SYR4-F1
#
_entry.id   AF-A0A2T0SYR4-F1
#
_cell.length_a   1.000
_cell.length_b   1.000
_cell.length_c   1.000
_cell.angle_alpha   90.00
_cell.angle_beta   90.00
_cell.angle_gamma   90.00
#
_symmetry.space_group_name_H-M   'P 1'
#
loop_
_entity.id
_entity.type
_entity.pdbx_description
1 polymer ?
#
loop_
_entity_poly.entity_id
_entity_poly.type
_entity_poly.pdbx_seq_one_letter_code
_entity_poly.pdbx_strand_id
1 'polypeptide(L)'
;MERKLTEQALLANLIISQWRGYKYDRTVTAEIETKHEVKEAGNFNKQLITSEELKAVRQAKDKIRDFHLKNTLPWEDGGARLLPASNYFTYVGELGRLRNEYETEVDRFIRDYPRLMDNARIRLNGLFRESEYPKPDQLKDKFSVKIKFDNVPTTTFAIPVGIQHQEQLKRDAEADLTNRIQAAQQENWHRIKAQIDRMSYIFKNEQAPVKGSLFTSLEELITTIPKLNLAEDVALNQACEALSGILVPADSIRKSDTLRSQKAKELEQIEKSFGAYF
;
A
#
# COMPACT_ATOMS: atom_id res chain seq x y z
N MET A 1 8.97 29.94 14.52
CA MET A 1 8.99 28.88 15.54
C MET A 1 8.89 27.57 14.78
N GLU A 2 10.02 26.93 14.56
CA GLU A 2 10.11 25.64 13.86
C GLU A 2 9.22 24.64 14.61
N ARG A 3 8.15 24.16 13.98
CA ARG A 3 7.34 23.09 14.55
C ARG A 3 8.21 21.84 14.56
N LYS A 4 8.35 21.18 15.71
CA LYS A 4 9.10 19.93 15.78
C LYS A 4 8.32 18.87 15.00
N LEU A 5 9.00 18.06 14.19
CA LEU A 5 8.37 16.97 13.42
C LEU A 5 7.50 16.05 14.29
N THR A 6 7.89 15.87 15.56
CA THR A 6 7.16 15.11 16.57
C THR A 6 5.75 15.63 16.84
N GLU A 7 5.46 16.88 16.48
CA GLU A 7 4.14 17.52 16.57
C GLU A 7 3.39 17.52 15.23
N GLN A 8 4.08 17.19 14.12
CA GLN A 8 3.55 17.27 12.76
C GLN A 8 3.20 15.91 12.15
N ALA A 9 3.68 14.80 12.72
CA ALA A 9 3.41 13.46 12.21
C ALA A 9 3.31 12.40 13.32
N LEU A 10 2.59 11.32 13.01
CA LEU A 10 2.51 10.10 13.82
C LEU A 10 3.09 8.93 13.02
N LEU A 11 3.61 7.94 13.72
CA LEU A 11 3.92 6.64 13.13
C LEU A 11 2.64 5.80 13.09
N ALA A 12 2.26 5.36 11.89
CA ALA A 12 1.10 4.52 11.63
C ALA A 12 1.56 3.11 11.24
N ASN A 13 1.16 2.10 12.02
CA ASN A 13 1.48 0.70 11.76
C ASN A 13 0.20 -0.11 11.51
N LEU A 14 -0.01 -0.47 10.24
CA LEU A 14 -1.16 -1.24 9.78
C LEU A 14 -0.88 -2.75 9.84
N ILE A 15 -1.69 -3.44 10.62
CA ILE A 15 -1.62 -4.89 10.79
C ILE A 15 -2.92 -5.49 10.25
N ILE A 16 -2.80 -6.32 9.21
CA ILE A 16 -3.95 -7.07 8.66
C ILE A 16 -3.67 -8.56 8.69
N SER A 17 -4.53 -9.29 9.39
CA SER A 17 -4.54 -10.75 9.43
C SER A 17 -5.66 -11.28 8.57
N GLN A 18 -5.39 -12.34 7.81
CA GLN A 18 -6.38 -13.01 6.95
C GLN A 18 -6.07 -14.51 6.86
N TRP A 19 -7.08 -15.36 7.03
CA TRP A 19 -6.93 -16.77 6.65
C TRP A 19 -6.78 -16.89 5.12
N ARG A 20 -5.76 -17.62 4.68
CA ARG A 20 -5.35 -17.63 3.26
C ARG A 20 -6.08 -18.67 2.41
N GLY A 21 -6.78 -19.63 3.01
CA GLY A 21 -7.50 -20.66 2.27
C GLY A 21 -6.64 -21.76 1.64
N TYR A 22 -5.36 -21.87 2.01
CA TYR A 22 -4.49 -22.95 1.58
C TYR A 22 -3.63 -23.49 2.72
N LYS A 23 -3.14 -24.71 2.58
CA LYS A 23 -2.25 -25.38 3.52
C LYS A 23 -1.22 -26.21 2.76
N TYR A 24 0.03 -26.13 3.21
CA TYR A 24 1.09 -27.01 2.72
C TYR A 24 0.80 -28.45 3.17
N ASP A 25 0.67 -29.38 2.22
CA ASP A 25 0.38 -30.80 2.48
C ASP A 25 1.67 -31.62 2.44
N ARG A 26 2.23 -31.86 3.63
CA ARG A 26 3.46 -32.65 3.80
C ARG A 26 3.29 -34.09 3.33
N THR A 27 2.10 -34.67 3.50
CA THR A 27 1.87 -36.07 3.14
C THR A 27 1.91 -36.24 1.63
N VAL A 28 1.16 -35.40 0.90
CA VAL A 28 1.13 -35.45 -0.57
C VAL A 28 2.49 -35.08 -1.16
N THR A 29 3.18 -34.10 -0.57
CA THR A 29 4.53 -33.73 -1.00
C THR A 29 5.49 -34.91 -0.86
N ALA A 30 5.50 -35.59 0.28
CA ALA A 30 6.34 -36.77 0.50
C ALA A 30 5.98 -37.95 -0.43
N GLU A 31 4.70 -38.13 -0.75
CA GLU A 31 4.24 -39.15 -1.71
C GLU A 31 4.80 -38.89 -3.12
N ILE A 32 4.74 -37.63 -3.58
CA ILE A 32 5.27 -37.23 -4.88
C ILE A 32 6.79 -37.37 -4.92
N GLU A 33 7.50 -36.93 -3.87
CA GLU A 33 8.94 -37.07 -3.76
C GLU A 33 9.38 -38.54 -3.80
N THR A 34 8.70 -39.40 -3.04
CA THR A 34 8.93 -40.85 -3.04
C THR A 34 8.69 -41.44 -4.42
N LYS A 35 7.59 -41.06 -5.07
CA LYS A 35 7.21 -41.56 -6.40
C LYS A 35 8.24 -41.22 -7.48
N HIS A 36 8.95 -40.10 -7.34
CA HIS A 36 9.91 -39.61 -8.34
C HIS A 36 11.37 -39.76 -7.91
N GLU A 37 11.64 -40.38 -6.75
CA GLU A 37 12.98 -40.56 -6.20
C GLU A 37 13.77 -39.24 -6.06
N VAL A 38 13.07 -38.15 -5.75
CA VAL A 38 13.64 -36.81 -5.58
C VAL A 38 13.52 -36.36 -4.13
N LYS A 39 14.31 -35.36 -3.75
CA LYS A 39 14.24 -34.69 -2.44
C LYS A 39 14.18 -33.18 -2.64
N GLU A 40 13.33 -32.52 -1.86
CA GLU A 40 13.16 -31.06 -1.85
C GLU A 40 12.84 -30.48 -3.23
N ALA A 41 12.19 -31.27 -4.08
CA ALA A 41 11.94 -30.91 -5.47
C ALA A 41 10.72 -29.99 -5.63
N GLY A 42 9.84 -29.91 -4.63
CA GLY A 42 8.66 -29.06 -4.69
C GLY A 42 7.76 -29.16 -3.46
N ASN A 43 6.76 -28.28 -3.41
CA ASN A 43 5.78 -28.23 -2.32
C ASN A 43 4.35 -28.35 -2.86
N PHE A 44 3.57 -29.29 -2.34
CA PHE A 44 2.13 -29.36 -2.62
C PHE A 44 1.35 -28.39 -1.72
N ASN A 45 0.95 -27.24 -2.27
CA ASN A 45 0.11 -26.27 -1.58
C ASN A 45 -1.36 -26.55 -1.88
N LYS A 46 -2.01 -27.30 -0.98
CA LYS A 46 -3.42 -27.66 -1.09
C LYS A 46 -4.28 -26.42 -0.88
N GLN A 47 -5.04 -26.05 -1.91
CA GLN A 47 -6.05 -25.02 -1.80
C GLN A 47 -7.25 -25.60 -1.07
N LEU A 48 -7.49 -25.18 0.17
CA LEU A 48 -8.62 -25.65 0.98
C LEU A 48 -9.93 -25.06 0.46
N ILE A 49 -9.98 -23.73 0.28
CA ILE A 49 -11.13 -23.04 -0.28
C ILE A 49 -10.66 -22.10 -1.39
N THR A 50 -11.23 -22.30 -2.58
CA THR A 50 -11.11 -21.40 -3.74
C THR A 50 -12.50 -20.92 -4.09
N SER A 51 -12.79 -19.67 -3.78
CA SER A 51 -14.14 -19.11 -3.96
C SER A 51 -14.09 -17.62 -4.22
N GLU A 52 -15.13 -17.10 -4.87
CA GLU A 52 -15.24 -15.66 -5.14
C GLU A 52 -15.43 -14.86 -3.84
N GLU A 53 -16.01 -15.46 -2.80
CA GLU A 53 -16.17 -14.85 -1.47
C GLU A 53 -14.81 -14.61 -0.79
N LEU A 54 -13.90 -15.61 -0.79
CA LEU A 54 -12.56 -15.43 -0.23
C LEU A 54 -11.73 -14.43 -1.05
N LYS A 55 -11.97 -14.38 -2.36
CA LYS A 55 -11.34 -13.40 -3.27
C LYS A 55 -11.84 -11.98 -3.00
N ALA A 56 -13.14 -11.80 -2.72
CA ALA A 56 -13.70 -10.51 -2.32
C ALA A 56 -13.07 -10.00 -1.01
N VAL A 57 -12.91 -10.87 -0.01
CA VAL A 57 -12.19 -10.54 1.24
C VAL A 57 -10.75 -10.10 0.95
N ARG A 58 -10.05 -10.82 0.05
CA ARG A 58 -8.69 -10.46 -0.36
C ARG A 58 -8.63 -9.08 -1.03
N GLN A 59 -9.57 -8.81 -1.94
CA GLN A 59 -9.66 -7.52 -2.63
C GLN A 59 -9.93 -6.37 -1.64
N ALA A 60 -10.85 -6.56 -0.68
CA ALA A 60 -11.11 -5.57 0.35
C ALA A 60 -9.88 -5.30 1.22
N LYS A 61 -9.12 -6.34 1.59
CA LYS A 61 -7.83 -6.16 2.28
C LYS A 61 -6.82 -5.38 1.43
N ASP A 62 -6.69 -5.73 0.15
CA ASP A 62 -5.70 -5.10 -0.72
C ASP A 62 -6.02 -3.60 -0.90
N LYS A 63 -7.32 -3.22 -0.99
CA LYS A 63 -7.75 -1.81 -0.93
C LYS A 63 -7.27 -1.08 0.33
N ILE A 64 -7.38 -1.70 1.50
CA ILE A 64 -6.90 -1.10 2.77
C ILE A 64 -5.39 -0.85 2.71
N ARG A 65 -4.63 -1.81 2.19
CA ARG A 65 -3.17 -1.67 2.06
C ARG A 65 -2.80 -0.58 1.08
N ASP A 66 -3.45 -0.56 -0.08
CA ASP A 66 -3.20 0.46 -1.10
C ASP A 66 -3.52 1.86 -0.57
N PHE A 67 -4.65 2.00 0.14
CA PHE A 67 -5.01 3.26 0.80
C PHE A 67 -3.95 3.69 1.82
N HIS A 68 -3.49 2.76 2.66
CA HIS A 68 -2.45 3.04 3.67
C HIS A 68 -1.14 3.50 3.02
N LEU A 69 -0.66 2.77 2.01
CA LEU A 69 0.59 3.11 1.31
C LEU A 69 0.50 4.45 0.59
N LYS A 70 -0.64 4.75 -0.02
CA LYS A 70 -0.90 6.02 -0.70
C LYS A 70 -0.92 7.20 0.28
N ASN A 71 -1.49 7.03 1.47
CA ASN A 71 -1.74 8.11 2.42
C ASN A 71 -0.71 8.23 3.55
N THR A 72 0.42 7.52 3.43
CA THR A 72 1.53 7.57 4.40
C THR A 72 2.87 7.47 3.69
N LEU A 73 3.93 7.94 4.34
CA LEU A 73 5.30 7.88 3.83
C LEU A 73 6.11 6.80 4.56
N PRO A 74 7.07 6.15 3.91
CA PRO A 74 7.92 5.17 4.58
C PRO A 74 8.70 5.83 5.72
N TRP A 75 8.79 5.15 6.87
CA TRP A 75 9.66 5.54 7.99
C TRP A 75 10.78 4.53 8.23
N GLU A 76 10.44 3.24 8.13
CA GLU A 76 11.36 2.11 8.22
C GLU A 76 11.02 1.08 7.14
N ASP A 77 12.02 0.29 6.74
CA ASP A 77 11.86 -0.79 5.76
C ASP A 77 10.89 -1.86 6.28
N GLY A 78 9.73 -1.97 5.62
CA GLY A 78 8.68 -2.93 5.98
C GLY A 78 8.00 -2.68 7.32
N GLY A 79 8.18 -1.49 7.91
CA GLY A 79 7.72 -1.13 9.25
C GLY A 79 6.66 -0.03 9.28
N ALA A 80 6.72 0.78 10.36
CA ALA A 80 5.83 1.92 10.54
C ALA A 80 5.96 2.93 9.40
N ARG A 81 4.91 3.74 9.21
CA ARG A 81 4.86 4.77 8.16
C ARG A 81 4.51 6.11 8.77
N LEU A 82 5.11 7.19 8.29
CA LEU A 82 4.76 8.55 8.69
C LEU A 82 3.37 8.91 8.16
N LEU A 83 2.49 9.28 9.10
CA LEU A 83 1.19 9.87 8.85
C LEU A 83 1.22 11.34 9.30
N PRO A 84 1.20 12.30 8.37
CA PRO A 84 1.06 13.71 8.71
C PRO A 84 -0.19 13.98 9.54
N ALA A 85 -0.06 14.83 10.56
CA ALA A 85 -1.16 15.25 11.41
C ALA A 85 -2.28 15.94 10.61
N SER A 86 -1.92 16.69 9.57
CA SER A 86 -2.86 17.31 8.62
C SER A 86 -3.75 16.30 7.89
N ASN A 87 -3.27 15.07 7.68
CA ASN A 87 -4.01 14.00 7.02
C ASN A 87 -4.69 13.04 8.00
N TYR A 88 -4.49 13.19 9.31
CA TYR A 88 -4.89 12.20 10.32
C TYR A 88 -6.39 11.88 10.29
N PHE A 89 -7.26 12.89 10.36
CA PHE A 89 -8.70 12.66 10.42
C PHE A 89 -9.27 12.08 9.12
N THR A 90 -8.78 12.56 7.96
CA THR A 90 -9.11 11.99 6.64
C THR A 90 -8.71 10.52 6.58
N TYR A 91 -7.49 10.22 7.03
CA TYR A 91 -6.95 8.87 7.06
C TYR A 91 -7.77 7.92 7.94
N VAL A 92 -8.06 8.31 9.17
CA VAL A 92 -8.84 7.48 10.12
C VAL A 92 -10.26 7.26 9.62
N GLY A 93 -10.92 8.30 9.08
CA GLY A 93 -12.28 8.19 8.56
C GLY A 93 -12.38 7.21 7.40
N GLU A 94 -11.51 7.35 6.40
CA GLU A 94 -11.53 6.48 5.22
C GLU A 94 -11.03 5.07 5.54
N LEU A 95 -10.04 4.91 6.42
CA LEU A 95 -9.62 3.59 6.90
C LEU A 95 -10.76 2.88 7.64
N GLY A 96 -11.54 3.61 8.45
CA GLY A 96 -12.73 3.08 9.11
C GLY A 96 -13.78 2.58 8.12
N ARG A 97 -14.04 3.36 7.06
CA ARG A 97 -14.95 2.98 5.96
C ARG A 97 -14.48 1.70 5.26
N LEU A 98 -13.20 1.64 4.86
CA LEU A 98 -12.61 0.47 4.20
C LEU A 98 -12.57 -0.76 5.12
N ARG A 99 -12.36 -0.55 6.42
CA ARG A 99 -12.42 -1.62 7.42
C ARG A 99 -13.84 -2.20 7.52
N ASN A 100 -14.88 -1.38 7.50
CA ASN A 100 -16.26 -1.86 7.51
C ASN A 100 -16.60 -2.65 6.24
N GLU A 101 -16.10 -2.24 5.06
CA GLU A 101 -16.22 -3.04 3.83
C GLU A 101 -15.57 -4.41 3.98
N TYR A 102 -14.34 -4.44 4.53
CA TYR A 102 -13.63 -5.69 4.77
C TYR A 102 -14.37 -6.61 5.75
N GLU A 103 -14.86 -6.08 6.87
CA GLU A 103 -15.62 -6.84 7.85
C GLU A 103 -16.93 -7.39 7.25
N THR A 104 -17.59 -6.63 6.36
CA THR A 104 -18.78 -7.09 5.62
C THR A 104 -18.48 -8.28 4.71
N GLU A 105 -17.38 -8.24 3.96
CA GLU A 105 -16.98 -9.37 3.10
C GLU A 105 -16.53 -10.58 3.93
N VAL A 106 -15.90 -10.35 5.10
CA VAL A 106 -15.54 -11.42 6.04
C VAL A 106 -16.79 -12.11 6.59
N ASP A 107 -17.79 -11.35 7.05
CA ASP A 107 -19.04 -11.92 7.56
C ASP A 107 -19.80 -12.70 6.47
N ARG A 108 -19.79 -12.20 5.22
CA ARG A 108 -20.30 -12.93 4.05
C ARG A 108 -19.57 -14.26 3.85
N PHE A 109 -18.24 -14.24 3.84
CA PHE A 109 -17.42 -15.44 3.69
C PHE A 109 -17.66 -16.46 4.80
N ILE A 110 -17.76 -16.01 6.06
CA ILE A 110 -18.00 -16.90 7.22
C ILE A 110 -19.39 -17.53 7.15
N ARG A 111 -20.42 -16.76 6.77
CA ARG A 111 -21.77 -17.30 6.60
C ARG A 111 -21.81 -18.39 5.53
N ASP A 112 -21.10 -18.19 4.42
CA ASP A 112 -21.10 -19.12 3.30
C ASP A 112 -20.08 -20.28 3.51
N TYR A 113 -19.25 -20.22 4.55
CA TYR A 113 -18.17 -21.16 4.84
C TYR A 113 -18.59 -22.64 4.90
N PRO A 114 -19.71 -23.04 5.56
CA PRO A 114 -20.13 -24.45 5.58
C PRO A 114 -20.35 -25.02 4.18
N ARG A 115 -21.07 -24.27 3.32
CA ARG A 115 -21.29 -24.64 1.92
C ARG A 115 -19.98 -24.73 1.13
N LEU A 116 -19.06 -23.79 1.36
CA LEU A 116 -17.75 -23.79 0.72
C LEU A 116 -16.90 -25.00 1.15
N MET A 117 -17.02 -25.45 2.40
CA MET A 117 -16.38 -26.66 2.90
C MET A 117 -16.96 -27.92 2.26
N ASP A 118 -18.28 -28.01 2.06
CA ASP A 118 -18.91 -29.13 1.36
C ASP A 118 -18.45 -29.21 -0.10
N ASN A 119 -18.39 -28.06 -0.78
CA ASN A 119 -17.82 -27.98 -2.14
C ASN A 119 -16.34 -28.41 -2.16
N ALA A 120 -15.56 -28.03 -1.15
CA ALA A 120 -14.18 -28.44 -1.03
C ALA A 120 -14.04 -29.95 -0.78
N ARG A 121 -14.96 -30.56 -0.02
CA ARG A 121 -15.01 -32.01 0.18
C ARG A 121 -15.19 -32.76 -1.12
N ILE A 122 -16.09 -32.30 -1.99
CA ILE A 122 -16.29 -32.87 -3.34
C ILE A 122 -15.04 -32.66 -4.21
N ARG A 123 -14.54 -31.42 -4.27
CA ARG A 123 -13.41 -31.04 -5.14
C ARG A 123 -12.10 -31.73 -4.77
N LEU A 124 -11.78 -31.80 -3.49
CA LEU A 124 -10.52 -32.38 -3.01
C LEU A 124 -10.59 -33.90 -2.86
N ASN A 125 -11.79 -34.47 -2.76
CA ASN A 125 -12.01 -35.92 -2.66
C ASN A 125 -11.08 -36.54 -1.58
N GLY A 126 -10.24 -37.52 -1.94
CA GLY A 126 -9.31 -38.18 -1.01
C GLY A 126 -8.26 -37.26 -0.36
N LEU A 127 -8.08 -36.03 -0.86
CA LEU A 127 -7.20 -35.03 -0.27
C LEU A 127 -7.88 -34.16 0.81
N PHE A 128 -9.21 -34.28 0.96
CA PHE A 128 -9.96 -33.53 1.96
C PHE A 128 -9.67 -34.05 3.36
N ARG A 129 -9.33 -33.14 4.28
CA ARG A 129 -9.18 -33.44 5.70
C ARG A 129 -9.90 -32.38 6.50
N GLU A 130 -10.96 -32.76 7.21
CA GLU A 130 -11.80 -31.82 7.97
C GLU A 130 -11.00 -31.06 9.05
N SER A 131 -10.01 -31.71 9.67
CA SER A 131 -9.11 -31.10 10.67
C SER A 131 -8.25 -29.95 10.14
N GLU A 132 -8.23 -29.71 8.82
CA GLU A 132 -7.51 -28.58 8.22
C GLU A 132 -8.37 -27.31 8.12
N TYR A 133 -9.67 -27.42 8.39
CA TYR A 133 -10.64 -26.33 8.31
C TYR A 133 -10.90 -25.79 9.73
N PRO A 134 -10.65 -24.49 9.99
CA PRO A 134 -11.03 -23.87 11.26
C PRO A 134 -12.55 -23.92 11.47
N LYS A 135 -12.98 -24.06 12.74
CA LYS A 135 -14.40 -23.88 13.07
C LYS A 135 -14.84 -22.43 12.79
N PRO A 136 -16.13 -22.16 12.49
CA PRO A 136 -16.60 -20.81 12.17
C PRO A 136 -16.17 -19.72 13.17
N ASP A 137 -16.26 -19.99 14.47
CA ASP A 137 -15.83 -19.03 15.51
C ASP A 137 -14.31 -18.76 15.45
N GLN A 138 -13.51 -19.81 15.28
CA GLN A 138 -12.06 -19.70 15.13
C GLN A 138 -11.63 -19.08 13.80
N LEU A 139 -12.49 -19.19 12.78
CA LEU A 139 -12.24 -18.63 11.47
C LEU A 139 -12.36 -17.11 11.52
N LYS A 140 -13.36 -16.58 12.25
CA LYS A 140 -13.56 -15.13 12.44
C LYS A 140 -12.32 -14.46 13.02
N ASP A 141 -11.72 -15.04 14.05
CA ASP A 141 -10.52 -14.51 14.71
C ASP A 141 -9.27 -14.43 13.81
N LYS A 142 -9.29 -15.13 12.67
CA LYS A 142 -8.18 -15.08 11.69
C LYS A 142 -8.25 -13.88 10.75
N PHE A 143 -9.34 -13.11 10.79
CA PHE A 143 -9.53 -11.89 10.03
C PHE A 143 -9.50 -10.71 10.99
N SER A 144 -8.55 -9.79 10.81
CA SER A 144 -8.51 -8.57 11.60
C SER A 144 -7.77 -7.45 10.89
N VAL A 145 -8.22 -6.22 11.10
CA VAL A 145 -7.55 -5.00 10.66
C VAL A 145 -7.31 -4.15 11.90
N LYS A 146 -6.04 -3.86 12.19
CA LYS A 146 -5.62 -3.04 13.33
C LYS A 146 -4.68 -1.96 12.84
N ILE A 147 -4.85 -0.75 13.35
CA ILE A 147 -3.93 0.37 13.16
C ILE A 147 -3.42 0.77 14.54
N LYS A 148 -2.10 0.90 14.67
CA LYS A 148 -1.46 1.48 15.84
C LYS A 148 -0.85 2.81 15.46
N PHE A 149 -1.04 3.80 16.33
CA PHE A 149 -0.42 5.11 16.21
C PHE A 149 0.58 5.29 17.34
N ASP A 150 1.81 5.59 16.98
CA ASP A 150 2.90 5.87 17.91
C ASP A 150 3.46 7.27 17.62
N ASN A 151 4.08 7.89 18.63
CA ASN A 151 4.77 9.16 18.40
C ASN A 151 6.05 8.92 17.60
N VAL A 152 6.42 9.89 16.77
CA VAL A 152 7.76 9.89 16.16
C VAL A 152 8.80 10.00 17.30
N PRO A 153 9.85 9.17 17.33
CA PRO A 153 10.86 9.22 18.37
C PRO A 153 11.48 10.61 18.52
N THR A 154 11.53 11.11 19.76
CA THR A 154 12.27 12.34 20.13
C THR A 154 13.72 12.01 20.48
N THR A 155 14.64 12.95 20.28
CA THR A 155 16.08 12.84 20.65
C THR A 155 16.37 12.83 22.16
N THR A 156 15.34 12.69 23.01
CA THR A 156 15.49 12.68 24.47
C THR A 156 15.81 11.26 24.94
N PHE A 157 17.05 11.04 25.36
CA PHE A 157 17.49 9.77 25.94
C PHE A 157 17.05 9.68 27.42
N ALA A 158 16.41 8.57 27.79
CA ALA A 158 15.95 8.31 29.17
C ALA A 158 17.07 7.83 30.12
N ILE A 159 18.28 7.60 29.60
CA ILE A 159 19.42 7.06 30.34
C ILE A 159 20.44 8.19 30.55
N PRO A 160 21.00 8.37 31.77
CA PRO A 160 22.07 9.35 32.00
C PRO A 160 23.36 8.87 31.33
N VAL A 161 23.61 9.36 30.11
CA VAL A 161 24.88 9.20 29.38
C VAL A 161 25.76 10.41 29.73
N GLY A 162 27.07 10.23 29.89
CA GLY A 162 27.98 11.35 30.17
C GLY A 162 27.85 12.48 29.13
N ILE A 163 27.92 13.75 29.58
CA ILE A 163 27.52 14.95 28.83
C ILE A 163 28.14 15.01 27.41
N GLN A 164 29.41 14.63 27.24
CA GLN A 164 30.08 14.64 25.93
C GLN A 164 29.54 13.59 24.95
N HIS A 165 29.17 12.40 25.43
CA HIS A 165 28.56 11.37 24.58
C HIS A 165 27.09 11.69 24.28
N GLN A 166 26.41 12.37 25.20
CA GLN A 166 25.01 12.75 25.03
C GLN A 166 24.82 13.76 23.89
N GLU A 167 25.71 14.75 23.74
CA GLU A 167 25.63 15.73 22.65
C GLU A 167 25.91 15.11 21.28
N GLN A 168 26.88 14.18 21.18
CA GLN A 168 27.13 13.46 19.93
C GLN A 168 25.92 12.58 19.54
N LEU A 169 25.37 11.82 20.50
CA LEU A 169 24.19 10.98 20.26
C LEU A 169 22.96 11.78 19.83
N LYS A 170 22.76 13.00 20.38
CA LYS A 170 21.68 13.90 19.95
C LYS A 170 21.88 14.35 18.50
N ARG A 171 23.09 14.78 18.13
CA ARG A 171 23.41 15.21 16.76
C ARG A 171 23.20 14.08 15.76
N ASP A 172 23.64 12.86 16.10
CA ASP A 172 23.46 11.69 15.26
C ASP A 172 21.97 11.35 15.07
N ALA A 173 21.17 11.44 16.15
CA ALA A 173 19.73 11.22 16.10
C ALA A 173 18.97 12.31 15.32
N GLU A 174 19.38 13.58 15.42
CA GLU A 174 18.81 14.69 14.64
C GLU A 174 19.16 14.57 13.15
N ALA A 175 20.39 14.14 12.83
CA ALA A 175 20.81 13.88 11.46
C ALA A 175 20.04 12.69 10.85
N ASP A 176 19.88 11.59 11.58
CA ASP A 176 19.08 10.44 11.15
C ASP A 176 17.62 10.84 10.91
N LEU A 177 17.01 11.59 11.83
CA LEU A 177 15.65 12.13 11.68
C LEU A 177 15.52 12.96 10.41
N THR A 178 16.46 13.87 10.16
CA THR A 178 16.47 14.73 8.97
C THR A 178 16.58 13.90 7.69
N ASN A 179 17.48 12.92 7.66
CA ASN A 179 17.65 12.02 6.52
C ASN A 179 16.39 11.21 6.23
N ARG A 180 15.69 10.73 7.27
CA ARG A 180 14.42 10.01 7.10
C ARG A 180 13.30 10.90 6.55
N ILE A 181 13.22 12.16 6.99
CA ILE A 181 12.27 13.13 6.42
C ILE A 181 12.57 13.37 4.94
N GLN A 182 13.85 13.58 4.59
CA GLN A 182 14.26 13.79 3.21
C GLN A 182 13.96 12.57 2.34
N ALA A 183 14.22 11.35 2.83
CA ALA A 183 13.87 10.12 2.14
C ALA A 183 12.33 9.98 1.95
N ALA A 184 11.55 10.30 2.98
CA ALA A 184 10.09 10.32 2.91
C ALA A 184 9.59 11.38 1.90
N GLN A 185 10.25 12.53 1.80
CA GLN A 185 9.94 13.56 0.82
C GLN A 185 10.31 13.12 -0.60
N GLN A 186 11.45 12.45 -0.77
CA GLN A 186 11.90 11.90 -2.05
C GLN A 186 10.94 10.83 -2.59
N GLU A 187 10.32 10.05 -1.71
CA GLU A 187 9.24 9.12 -2.09
C GLU A 187 8.06 9.83 -2.77
N ASN A 188 7.68 11.05 -2.35
CA ASN A 188 6.64 11.82 -3.05
C ASN A 188 7.08 12.20 -4.47
N TRP A 189 8.33 12.63 -4.63
CA TRP A 189 8.91 12.94 -5.93
C TRP A 189 8.98 11.71 -6.85
N HIS A 190 9.35 10.54 -6.31
CA HIS A 190 9.31 9.28 -7.05
C HIS A 190 7.90 8.93 -7.52
N ARG A 191 6.86 9.16 -6.69
CA ARG A 191 5.46 8.93 -7.09
C ARG A 191 5.03 9.87 -8.22
N ILE A 192 5.42 11.15 -8.14
CA ILE A 192 5.20 12.13 -9.23
C ILE A 192 5.88 11.66 -10.51
N LYS A 193 7.16 11.31 -10.44
CA LYS A 193 7.93 10.88 -11.60
C LYS A 193 7.34 9.63 -12.25
N ALA A 194 7.00 8.62 -11.45
CA ALA A 194 6.38 7.39 -11.93
C ALA A 194 5.04 7.66 -12.64
N GLN A 195 4.24 8.59 -12.14
CA GLN A 195 2.99 8.98 -12.78
C GLN A 195 3.23 9.75 -14.09
N ILE A 196 4.19 10.69 -14.11
CA ILE A 196 4.62 11.39 -15.33
C ILE A 196 5.09 10.39 -16.38
N ASP A 197 5.99 9.47 -16.03
CA ASP A 197 6.53 8.46 -16.94
C ASP A 197 5.45 7.58 -17.55
N ARG A 198 4.52 7.12 -16.71
CA ARG A 198 3.39 6.32 -17.17
C ARG A 198 2.51 7.08 -18.16
N MET A 199 2.20 8.35 -17.87
CA MET A 199 1.37 9.17 -18.75
C MET A 199 2.11 9.54 -20.05
N SER A 200 3.38 9.91 -19.96
CA SER A 200 4.24 10.20 -21.10
C SER A 200 4.38 9.00 -22.03
N TYR A 201 4.60 7.79 -21.49
CA TYR A 201 4.62 6.57 -22.29
C TYR A 201 3.29 6.35 -23.03
N ILE A 202 2.16 6.47 -22.33
CA ILE A 202 0.85 6.29 -22.94
C ILE A 202 0.59 7.36 -23.99
N PHE A 203 0.89 8.64 -23.75
CA PHE A 203 0.59 9.69 -24.70
C PHE A 203 1.49 9.66 -25.94
N LYS A 204 2.76 9.25 -25.81
CA LYS A 204 3.70 9.11 -26.94
C LYS A 204 3.45 7.84 -27.78
N ASN A 205 2.84 6.80 -27.22
CA ASN A 205 2.55 5.57 -27.93
C ASN A 205 1.08 5.52 -28.36
N GLU A 206 0.79 5.81 -29.62
CA GLU A 206 -0.58 5.86 -30.17
C GLU A 206 -1.38 4.57 -29.92
N GLN A 207 -0.72 3.41 -29.98
CA GLN A 207 -1.33 2.09 -29.77
C GLN A 207 -1.63 1.78 -28.29
N ALA A 208 -1.03 2.52 -27.35
CA ALA A 208 -1.27 2.30 -25.93
C ALA A 208 -2.69 2.74 -25.53
N PRO A 209 -3.47 1.88 -24.85
CA PRO A 209 -4.85 2.20 -24.49
C PRO A 209 -4.90 3.27 -23.39
N VAL A 210 -5.56 4.39 -23.69
CA VAL A 210 -5.80 5.46 -22.72
C VAL A 210 -6.94 5.04 -21.77
N LYS A 211 -6.60 4.53 -20.59
CA LYS A 211 -7.56 4.07 -19.59
C LYS A 211 -7.98 5.22 -18.66
N GLY A 212 -9.25 5.24 -18.24
CA GLY A 212 -9.76 6.24 -17.28
C GLY A 212 -9.01 6.21 -15.95
N SER A 213 -8.60 5.01 -15.51
CA SER A 213 -7.79 4.81 -14.30
C SER A 213 -6.47 5.59 -14.31
N LEU A 214 -5.92 5.96 -15.47
CA LEU A 214 -4.70 6.77 -15.56
C LEU A 214 -4.92 8.17 -14.95
N PHE A 215 -6.06 8.78 -15.27
CA PHE A 215 -6.43 10.11 -14.79
C PHE A 215 -6.93 10.07 -13.35
N THR A 216 -7.69 9.03 -12.97
CA THR A 216 -8.06 8.82 -11.56
C THR A 216 -6.81 8.67 -10.68
N SER A 217 -5.79 7.92 -11.14
CA SER A 217 -4.51 7.83 -10.40
C SER A 217 -3.79 9.19 -10.31
N LEU A 218 -3.84 10.02 -11.35
CA LEU A 218 -3.26 11.37 -11.31
C LEU A 218 -4.01 12.27 -10.31
N GLU A 219 -5.33 12.26 -10.35
CA GLU A 219 -6.19 13.04 -9.45
C GLU A 219 -5.97 12.63 -7.98
N GLU A 220 -5.96 11.33 -7.69
CA GLU A 220 -5.60 10.81 -6.37
C GLU A 220 -4.20 11.28 -5.93
N LEU A 221 -3.24 11.30 -6.84
CA LEU A 221 -1.86 11.70 -6.55
C LEU A 221 -1.76 13.17 -6.16
N ILE A 222 -2.26 14.08 -7.00
CA ILE A 222 -2.15 15.53 -6.78
C ILE A 222 -3.00 16.01 -5.59
N THR A 223 -4.02 15.24 -5.19
CA THR A 223 -4.82 15.52 -3.98
C THR A 223 -4.19 14.96 -2.71
N THR A 224 -3.38 13.90 -2.81
CA THR A 224 -2.78 13.22 -1.66
C THR A 224 -1.42 13.80 -1.30
N ILE A 225 -0.54 14.03 -2.28
CA ILE A 225 0.84 14.49 -2.04
C ILE A 225 0.91 15.79 -1.23
N PRO A 226 0.09 16.83 -1.48
CA PRO A 226 0.13 18.04 -0.68
C PRO A 226 -0.18 17.78 0.81
N LYS A 227 -1.00 16.77 1.11
CA LYS A 227 -1.30 16.35 2.50
C LYS A 227 -0.14 15.59 3.14
N LEU A 228 0.75 15.02 2.32
CA LEU A 228 1.96 14.31 2.73
C LEU A 228 3.20 15.19 2.80
N ASN A 229 3.09 16.48 2.45
CA ASN A 229 4.21 17.41 2.40
C ASN A 229 4.63 17.87 3.80
N LEU A 230 5.33 17.00 4.54
CA LEU A 230 5.82 17.27 5.89
C LEU A 230 6.93 18.34 5.92
N ALA A 231 7.71 18.43 4.86
CA ALA A 231 8.83 19.37 4.74
C ALA A 231 8.42 20.77 4.26
N GLU A 232 7.12 21.00 4.05
CA GLU A 232 6.59 22.26 3.49
C GLU A 232 7.27 22.65 2.16
N ASP A 233 7.63 21.65 1.36
CA ASP A 233 8.30 21.81 0.07
C ASP A 233 7.37 22.51 -0.93
N VAL A 234 7.67 23.77 -1.23
CA VAL A 234 6.89 24.59 -2.15
C VAL A 234 6.92 24.03 -3.57
N ALA A 235 8.05 23.46 -4.00
CA ALA A 235 8.19 22.90 -5.35
C ALA A 235 7.30 21.67 -5.54
N LEU A 236 7.14 20.85 -4.50
CA LEU A 236 6.24 19.70 -4.52
C LEU A 236 4.79 20.12 -4.77
N ASN A 237 4.33 21.17 -4.10
CA ASN A 237 2.98 21.71 -4.28
C ASN A 237 2.81 22.32 -5.68
N GLN A 238 3.83 23.03 -6.19
CA GLN A 238 3.84 23.58 -7.55
C GLN A 238 3.80 22.47 -8.62
N ALA A 239 4.47 21.34 -8.40
CA ALA A 239 4.41 20.20 -9.29
C ALA A 239 3.00 19.59 -9.33
N CYS A 240 2.34 19.45 -8.17
CA CYS A 240 0.95 19.00 -8.09
C CYS A 240 0.00 19.95 -8.82
N GLU A 241 0.19 21.25 -8.66
CA GLU A 241 -0.60 22.27 -9.34
C GLU A 241 -0.40 22.21 -10.87
N ALA A 242 0.84 22.10 -11.35
CA ALA A 242 1.13 21.97 -12.77
C ALA A 242 0.51 20.70 -13.37
N LEU A 243 0.57 19.59 -12.64
CA LEU A 243 -0.04 18.32 -13.03
C LEU A 243 -1.57 18.37 -13.05
N SER A 244 -2.21 19.22 -12.23
CA SER A 244 -3.66 19.42 -12.28
C SER A 244 -4.12 19.89 -13.67
N GLY A 245 -3.31 20.69 -14.36
CA GLY A 245 -3.58 21.15 -15.73
C GLY A 245 -3.58 20.03 -16.78
N ILE A 246 -3.05 18.85 -16.46
CA ILE A 246 -3.06 17.67 -17.34
C ILE A 246 -4.39 16.91 -17.24
N LEU A 247 -5.16 17.09 -16.16
CA LEU A 247 -6.42 16.38 -15.97
C LEU A 247 -7.45 16.79 -17.03
N VAL A 248 -7.89 15.80 -17.80
CA VAL A 248 -8.96 15.91 -18.79
C VAL A 248 -9.75 14.60 -18.81
N PRO A 249 -11.01 14.61 -19.28
CA PRO A 249 -11.75 13.38 -19.49
C PRO A 249 -10.99 12.44 -20.45
N ALA A 250 -10.87 11.16 -20.08
CA ALA A 250 -10.12 10.18 -20.87
C ALA A 250 -10.64 10.08 -22.33
N ASP A 251 -11.95 10.25 -22.53
CA ASP A 251 -12.55 10.24 -23.87
C ASP A 251 -12.09 11.40 -24.75
N SER A 252 -11.76 12.56 -24.18
CA SER A 252 -11.23 13.69 -24.93
C SER A 252 -9.88 13.35 -25.57
N ILE A 253 -9.04 12.61 -24.83
CA ILE A 253 -7.73 12.16 -25.33
C ILE A 253 -7.87 11.04 -26.36
N ARG A 254 -8.84 10.13 -26.18
CA ARG A 254 -9.10 9.04 -27.15
C ARG A 254 -9.60 9.56 -28.50
N LYS A 255 -10.33 10.68 -28.50
CA LYS A 255 -10.97 11.25 -29.70
C LYS A 255 -10.10 12.26 -30.43
N SER A 256 -8.97 12.69 -29.86
CA SER A 256 -8.13 13.75 -30.42
C SER A 256 -6.64 13.48 -30.24
N ASP A 257 -5.99 13.07 -31.32
CA ASP A 257 -4.53 12.89 -31.36
C ASP A 257 -3.78 14.21 -31.17
N THR A 258 -4.39 15.33 -31.59
CA THR A 258 -3.87 16.68 -31.34
C THR A 258 -3.83 16.97 -29.84
N LEU A 259 -4.92 16.71 -29.11
CA LEU A 259 -4.97 16.92 -27.66
C LEU A 259 -4.00 15.98 -26.92
N ARG A 260 -3.92 14.71 -27.36
CA ARG A 260 -2.95 13.74 -26.83
C ARG A 260 -1.51 14.25 -26.98
N SER A 261 -1.16 14.73 -28.16
CA SER A 261 0.16 15.30 -28.46
C SER A 261 0.44 16.59 -27.69
N GLN A 262 -0.57 17.44 -27.51
CA GLN A 262 -0.46 18.66 -26.69
C GLN A 262 -0.16 18.29 -25.23
N LYS A 263 -0.96 17.40 -24.63
CA LYS A 263 -0.77 16.97 -23.24
C LYS A 263 0.55 16.22 -23.03
N ALA A 264 1.06 15.52 -24.05
CA ALA A 264 2.40 14.94 -24.02
C ALA A 264 3.50 16.01 -23.90
N LYS A 265 3.38 17.11 -24.66
CA LYS A 265 4.33 18.24 -24.60
C LYS A 265 4.25 18.98 -23.27
N GLU A 266 3.03 19.19 -22.74
CA GLU A 266 2.84 19.79 -21.42
C GLU A 266 3.49 18.93 -20.32
N LEU A 267 3.32 17.60 -20.36
CA LEU A 267 4.00 16.69 -19.43
C LEU A 267 5.53 16.74 -19.54
N GLU A 268 6.07 16.81 -20.75
CA GLU A 268 7.52 16.94 -20.97
C GLU A 268 8.07 18.26 -20.43
N GLN A 269 7.30 19.36 -20.54
CA GLN A 269 7.66 20.63 -19.93
C GLN A 269 7.65 20.55 -18.41
N ILE A 270 6.63 19.94 -17.80
CA ILE A 270 6.56 19.71 -16.36
C ILE A 270 7.76 18.86 -15.91
N GLU A 271 8.05 17.77 -16.62
CA GLU A 271 9.19 16.90 -16.33
C GLU A 271 10.52 17.67 -16.33
N LYS A 272 10.71 18.54 -17.32
CA LYS A 272 11.89 19.40 -17.41
C LYS A 272 11.96 20.43 -16.29
N SER A 273 10.84 21.06 -15.93
CA SER A 273 10.77 22.07 -14.87
C SER A 273 11.12 21.52 -13.49
N PHE A 274 10.78 20.26 -13.22
CA PHE A 274 11.06 19.61 -11.93
C PHE A 274 12.21 18.58 -12.01
N GLY A 275 12.99 18.59 -13.09
CA GLY A 275 14.05 17.60 -13.34
C GLY A 275 15.13 17.52 -12.26
N ALA A 276 15.33 18.57 -11.46
CA ALA A 276 16.28 18.57 -10.35
C ALA A 276 15.84 17.72 -9.14
N TYR A 277 14.57 17.32 -9.08
CA TYR A 277 13.99 16.52 -7.98
C TYR A 277 13.83 15.03 -8.34
N PHE A 278 14.03 14.68 -9.62
CA PHE A 278 13.84 13.33 -10.15
C PHE A 278 15.13 12.51 -10.19
#